data_AF-A0A6G4XF30-F1
#
_entry.id   AF-A0A6G4XF30-F1
#
_cell.length_a   1.000
_cell.length_b   1.000
_cell.length_c   1.000
_cell.angle_alpha   90.00
_cell.angle_beta   90.00
_cell.angle_gamma   90.00
#
_symmetry.space_group_name_H-M   'P 1'
#
loop_
_entity.id
_entity.type
_entity.pdbx_description
1 polymer ?
#
loop_
_entity_poly.entity_id
_entity_poly.type
_entity_poly.pdbx_seq_one_letter_code
_entity_poly.pdbx_strand_id
1 'polypeptide(L)'
;MAMDDTHPSPFPDAAADRAGAVASVADTATRYLSEFSNTSASGYQLDPVDREIVTRMSNSVSTVMSLATQATREASAILADDTLYPEGRNRLAREAKEAAAQKTAEAFEQFETDYLIAEASLYEQARPKVHRAEAASARMDAQMLLDGALNREGASLTQVLQRLARRQDAVGALVSSEWLTDYAMARGMDPDVLDASRVLLRQAALEGAAESGDSDRVAAARTALSLRSLRQAQIAARSFVRMSLS
;
A
#
# COMPACT_ATOMS: atom_id res chain seq x y z
N MET A 1 -50.74 38.07 14.27
CA MET A 1 -49.37 38.03 14.83
C MET A 1 -48.99 36.56 14.85
N ALA A 2 -48.41 36.08 13.75
CA ALA A 2 -48.01 34.68 13.62
C ALA A 2 -46.67 34.53 14.35
N MET A 3 -46.65 33.69 15.39
CA MET A 3 -45.39 33.30 16.03
C MET A 3 -44.72 32.28 15.13
N ASP A 4 -43.56 32.69 14.61
CA ASP A 4 -42.59 31.88 13.89
C ASP A 4 -41.88 30.99 14.92
N ASP A 5 -42.47 29.82 15.20
CA ASP A 5 -41.87 28.76 16.01
C ASP A 5 -40.88 27.95 15.16
N THR A 6 -39.79 28.60 14.74
CA THR A 6 -38.60 27.92 14.25
C THR A 6 -37.59 27.81 15.39
N HIS A 7 -37.88 26.96 16.37
CA HIS A 7 -36.87 26.52 17.32
C HIS A 7 -35.87 25.61 16.59
N PRO A 8 -34.59 26.01 16.40
CA PRO A 8 -33.58 25.09 15.88
C PRO A 8 -33.41 23.96 16.87
N SER A 9 -33.61 22.73 16.41
CA SER A 9 -33.41 21.53 17.22
C SER A 9 -31.95 21.52 17.72
N PRO A 10 -31.68 21.39 19.03
CA PRO A 10 -30.33 21.45 19.60
C PRO A 10 -29.51 20.17 19.39
N PHE A 11 -30.07 19.18 18.67
CA PHE A 11 -29.39 17.93 18.37
C PHE A 11 -28.78 18.01 16.98
N PRO A 12 -27.47 17.71 16.82
CA PRO A 12 -26.90 17.59 15.50
C PRO A 12 -27.67 16.53 14.71
N ASP A 13 -28.00 16.88 13.48
CA ASP A 13 -28.70 15.98 12.57
C ASP A 13 -27.79 14.78 12.30
N ALA A 14 -28.14 13.61 12.85
CA ALA A 14 -27.35 12.39 12.74
C ALA A 14 -27.10 11.99 11.27
N ALA A 15 -27.98 12.41 10.34
CA ALA A 15 -27.77 12.22 8.91
C ALA A 15 -26.66 13.14 8.36
N ALA A 16 -26.62 14.40 8.80
CA ALA A 16 -25.56 15.35 8.46
C ALA A 16 -24.20 14.94 9.05
N ASP A 17 -24.18 14.44 10.28
CA ASP A 17 -22.95 13.92 10.93
C ASP A 17 -22.41 12.68 10.18
N ARG A 18 -23.29 11.75 9.78
CA ARG A 18 -22.90 10.58 8.99
C ARG A 18 -22.39 10.99 7.61
N ALA A 19 -23.05 11.95 6.94
CA ALA A 19 -22.60 12.46 5.65
C ALA A 19 -21.22 13.14 5.74
N GLY A 20 -20.99 13.93 6.80
CA GLY A 20 -19.68 14.53 7.09
C GLY A 20 -18.60 13.49 7.34
N ALA A 21 -18.90 12.43 8.10
CA ALA A 21 -17.98 11.33 8.34
C ALA A 21 -17.63 10.58 7.04
N VAL A 22 -18.62 10.26 6.20
CA VAL A 22 -18.40 9.61 4.89
C VAL A 22 -17.50 10.46 3.99
N ALA A 23 -17.75 11.77 3.90
CA ALA A 23 -16.95 12.69 3.11
C ALA A 23 -15.49 12.75 3.61
N SER A 24 -15.28 12.82 4.93
CA SER A 24 -13.93 12.88 5.52
C SER A 24 -13.07 11.63 5.20
N VAL A 25 -13.68 10.45 5.13
CA VAL A 25 -13.00 9.20 4.77
C VAL A 25 -12.68 9.17 3.27
N ALA A 26 -13.57 9.67 2.42
CA ALA A 26 -13.31 9.81 0.99
C ALA A 26 -12.16 10.78 0.69
N ASP A 27 -12.11 11.92 1.40
CA ASP A 27 -11.01 12.89 1.29
C ASP A 27 -9.68 12.26 1.75
N THR A 28 -9.72 11.43 2.78
CA THR A 28 -8.53 10.71 3.26
C THR A 28 -8.00 9.73 2.21
N ALA A 29 -8.87 8.95 1.56
CA ALA A 29 -8.47 8.06 0.48
C ALA A 29 -7.85 8.85 -0.70
N THR A 30 -8.48 9.97 -1.08
CA THR A 30 -8.00 10.84 -2.16
C THR A 30 -6.64 11.47 -1.83
N ARG A 31 -6.43 11.90 -0.58
CA ARG A 31 -5.15 12.45 -0.12
C ARG A 31 -4.03 11.43 -0.27
N TYR A 32 -4.24 10.20 0.18
CA TYR A 32 -3.22 9.14 0.07
C TYR A 32 -2.96 8.70 -1.38
N LEU A 33 -3.98 8.72 -2.26
CA LEU A 33 -3.79 8.54 -3.70
C LEU A 33 -2.93 9.65 -4.30
N SER A 34 -3.16 10.90 -3.90
CA SER A 34 -2.35 12.03 -4.37
C SER A 34 -0.92 11.97 -3.82
N GLU A 35 -0.73 11.58 -2.57
CA GLU A 35 0.59 11.36 -1.99
C GLU A 35 1.35 10.28 -2.76
N PHE A 36 0.68 9.17 -3.08
CA PHE A 36 1.23 8.11 -3.92
C PHE A 36 1.64 8.66 -5.30
N SER A 37 0.76 9.39 -6.00
CA SER A 37 1.07 9.94 -7.32
C SER A 37 2.23 10.94 -7.31
N ASN A 38 2.38 11.71 -6.23
CA ASN A 38 3.41 12.74 -6.10
C ASN A 38 4.79 12.17 -5.72
N THR A 39 4.81 11.01 -5.05
CA THR A 39 6.04 10.40 -4.52
C THR A 39 6.54 9.21 -5.35
N SER A 40 5.63 8.51 -6.02
CA SER A 40 5.98 7.45 -6.98
C SER A 40 6.78 8.02 -8.15
N ALA A 41 7.62 7.20 -8.76
CA ALA A 41 8.28 7.59 -10.00
C ALA A 41 7.26 7.52 -11.14
N SER A 42 6.73 8.67 -11.55
CA SER A 42 5.86 8.76 -12.72
C SER A 42 6.70 8.76 -14.01
N GLY A 43 6.71 7.66 -14.79
CA GLY A 43 7.24 7.73 -16.16
C GLY A 43 7.81 6.46 -16.78
N TYR A 44 8.55 6.67 -17.89
CA TYR A 44 9.17 5.66 -18.76
C TYR A 44 10.25 4.79 -18.11
N GLN A 45 10.66 5.13 -16.89
CA GLN A 45 11.79 4.52 -16.17
C GLN A 45 11.42 3.26 -15.38
N LEU A 46 10.13 3.06 -15.08
CA LEU A 46 9.64 1.78 -14.56
C LEU A 46 9.50 0.77 -15.68
N ASP A 47 9.77 -0.50 -15.38
CA ASP A 47 9.42 -1.60 -16.26
C ASP A 47 7.93 -1.49 -16.71
N PRO A 48 7.60 -1.72 -17.99
CA PRO A 48 6.23 -1.58 -18.49
C PRO A 48 5.21 -2.42 -17.72
N VAL A 49 5.59 -3.62 -17.26
CA VAL A 49 4.70 -4.52 -16.51
C VAL A 49 4.40 -3.91 -15.14
N ASP A 50 5.42 -3.45 -14.41
CA ASP A 50 5.24 -2.81 -13.11
C ASP A 50 4.43 -1.53 -13.20
N ARG A 51 4.65 -0.74 -14.25
CA ARG A 51 3.86 0.47 -14.51
C ARG A 51 2.39 0.14 -14.70
N GLU A 52 2.08 -0.90 -15.47
CA GLU A 52 0.71 -1.35 -15.68
C GLU A 52 0.08 -1.79 -14.35
N ILE A 53 0.76 -2.64 -13.58
CA ILE A 53 0.28 -3.13 -12.28
C ILE A 53 -0.01 -1.97 -11.33
N VAL A 54 0.95 -1.06 -11.18
CA VAL A 54 0.81 0.13 -10.33
C VAL A 54 -0.37 1.02 -10.78
N THR A 55 -0.53 1.21 -12.09
CA THR A 55 -1.64 1.99 -12.65
C THR A 55 -2.98 1.31 -12.38
N ARG A 56 -3.07 -0.02 -12.54
CA ARG A 56 -4.28 -0.78 -12.20
C ARG A 56 -4.62 -0.66 -10.72
N MET A 57 -3.62 -0.71 -9.83
CA MET A 57 -3.82 -0.55 -8.39
C MET A 57 -4.34 0.83 -8.02
N SER A 58 -3.76 1.92 -8.55
CA SER A 58 -4.28 3.28 -8.28
C SER A 58 -5.69 3.47 -8.83
N ASN A 59 -5.96 2.89 -10.00
CA ASN A 59 -7.27 2.96 -10.64
C ASN A 59 -8.33 2.15 -9.89
N SER A 60 -7.99 1.01 -9.29
CA SER A 60 -8.96 0.19 -8.56
C SER A 60 -9.48 0.90 -7.31
N VAL A 61 -8.63 1.62 -6.57
CA VAL A 61 -9.07 2.44 -5.42
C VAL A 61 -10.05 3.53 -5.90
N SER A 62 -9.71 4.26 -6.96
CA SER A 62 -10.57 5.31 -7.53
C SER A 62 -11.90 4.74 -8.06
N THR A 63 -11.84 3.59 -8.72
CA THR A 63 -13.00 2.86 -9.27
C THR A 63 -13.95 2.45 -8.15
N VAL A 64 -13.41 1.90 -7.06
CA VAL A 64 -14.22 1.46 -5.92
C VAL A 64 -14.95 2.63 -5.26
N MET A 65 -14.27 3.78 -5.09
CA MET A 65 -14.92 4.98 -4.57
C MET A 65 -16.04 5.48 -5.51
N SER A 66 -15.81 5.43 -6.82
CA SER A 66 -16.80 5.79 -7.83
C SER A 66 -18.01 4.85 -7.81
N LEU A 67 -17.79 3.54 -7.77
CA LEU A 67 -18.84 2.52 -7.69
C LEU A 67 -19.73 2.72 -6.46
N ALA A 68 -19.14 2.90 -5.28
CA ALA A 68 -19.91 3.12 -4.06
C ALA A 68 -20.73 4.43 -4.11
N THR A 69 -20.15 5.50 -4.68
CA THR A 69 -20.86 6.78 -4.86
C THR A 69 -22.03 6.64 -5.84
N GLN A 70 -21.81 5.97 -6.98
CA GLN A 70 -22.85 5.74 -7.98
C GLN A 70 -23.99 4.90 -7.43
N ALA A 71 -23.69 3.80 -6.75
CA ALA A 71 -24.69 2.93 -6.13
C ALA A 71 -25.51 3.64 -5.06
N THR A 72 -24.88 4.51 -4.25
CA THR A 72 -25.59 5.32 -3.25
C THR A 72 -26.56 6.32 -3.89
N ARG A 73 -26.15 6.93 -5.01
CA ARG A 73 -27.00 7.85 -5.78
C ARG A 73 -28.15 7.11 -6.45
N GLU A 74 -27.87 5.97 -7.07
CA GLU A 74 -28.88 5.12 -7.71
C GLU A 74 -29.91 4.60 -6.69
N ALA A 75 -29.46 4.07 -5.55
CA ALA A 75 -30.34 3.65 -4.47
C ALA A 75 -31.22 4.80 -3.95
N SER A 76 -30.65 5.99 -3.76
CA SER A 76 -31.41 7.17 -3.36
C SER A 76 -32.47 7.58 -4.40
N ALA A 77 -32.12 7.53 -5.69
CA ALA A 77 -33.04 7.84 -6.78
C ALA A 77 -34.21 6.83 -6.85
N ILE A 78 -33.92 5.53 -6.67
CA ILE A 78 -34.93 4.47 -6.60
C ILE A 78 -35.87 4.67 -5.41
N LEU A 79 -35.34 5.04 -4.24
CA LEU A 79 -36.16 5.28 -3.04
C LEU A 79 -37.08 6.50 -3.22
N ALA A 80 -36.60 7.53 -3.91
CA ALA A 80 -37.35 8.75 -4.22
C ALA A 80 -38.39 8.58 -5.35
N ASP A 81 -38.41 7.44 -6.06
CA ASP A 81 -39.35 7.20 -7.15
C ASP A 81 -40.74 6.81 -6.64
N ASP A 82 -41.63 7.80 -6.54
CA ASP A 82 -43.01 7.58 -6.06
C ASP A 82 -43.90 6.80 -7.04
N THR A 83 -43.42 6.47 -8.24
CA THR A 83 -44.16 5.61 -9.18
C THR A 83 -44.03 4.12 -8.85
N LEU A 84 -43.05 3.75 -8.03
CA LEU A 84 -42.77 2.37 -7.64
C LEU A 84 -43.42 2.00 -6.30
N TYR A 85 -43.90 0.75 -6.22
CA TYR A 85 -44.42 0.20 -4.97
C TYR A 85 -43.33 0.20 -3.88
N PRO A 86 -43.63 0.56 -2.62
CA PRO A 86 -42.62 0.72 -1.56
C PRO A 86 -41.69 -0.49 -1.38
N GLU A 87 -42.24 -1.71 -1.42
CA GLU A 87 -41.44 -2.94 -1.32
C GLU A 87 -40.50 -3.13 -2.53
N GLY A 88 -40.98 -2.78 -3.73
CA GLY A 88 -40.19 -2.82 -4.96
C GLY A 88 -39.03 -1.82 -4.93
N ARG A 89 -39.26 -0.60 -4.43
CA ARG A 89 -38.21 0.41 -4.22
C ARG A 89 -37.11 -0.09 -3.30
N ASN A 90 -37.49 -0.57 -2.12
CA ASN A 90 -36.54 -1.06 -1.13
C ASN A 90 -35.72 -2.24 -1.66
N ARG A 91 -36.36 -3.14 -2.41
CA ARG A 91 -35.68 -4.27 -3.05
C ARG A 91 -34.67 -3.81 -4.10
N LEU A 92 -35.09 -2.95 -5.05
CA LEU A 92 -34.21 -2.46 -6.13
C LEU A 92 -33.04 -1.62 -5.58
N ALA A 93 -33.30 -0.76 -4.58
CA ALA A 93 -32.26 0.02 -3.93
C ALA A 93 -31.22 -0.86 -3.23
N ARG A 94 -31.66 -1.97 -2.62
CA ARG A 94 -30.77 -2.97 -2.02
C ARG A 94 -29.99 -3.74 -3.09
N GLU A 95 -30.64 -4.21 -4.15
CA GLU A 95 -29.99 -4.92 -5.26
C GLU A 95 -28.88 -4.07 -5.91
N ALA A 96 -29.11 -2.75 -6.07
CA ALA A 96 -28.10 -1.82 -6.57
C ALA A 96 -26.88 -1.72 -5.63
N LYS A 97 -27.11 -1.62 -4.32
CA LYS A 97 -26.03 -1.61 -3.32
C LYS A 97 -25.28 -2.95 -3.25
N GLU A 98 -25.98 -4.08 -3.35
CA GLU A 98 -25.39 -5.43 -3.33
C GLU A 98 -24.51 -5.67 -4.57
N ALA A 99 -24.99 -5.30 -5.76
CA ALA A 99 -24.22 -5.40 -7.00
C ALA A 99 -22.93 -4.55 -6.95
N ALA A 100 -23.01 -3.36 -6.35
CA ALA A 100 -21.84 -2.53 -6.12
C ALA A 100 -20.89 -3.16 -5.10
N ALA A 101 -21.42 -3.69 -3.99
CA ALA A 101 -20.62 -4.36 -2.96
C ALA A 101 -19.81 -5.53 -3.56
N GLN A 102 -20.41 -6.35 -4.43
CA GLN A 102 -19.72 -7.44 -5.10
C GLN A 102 -18.57 -6.94 -6.00
N LYS A 103 -18.83 -5.96 -6.87
CA LYS A 103 -17.78 -5.37 -7.73
C LYS A 103 -16.65 -4.73 -6.93
N THR A 104 -16.97 -4.11 -5.79
CA THR A 104 -15.94 -3.55 -4.91
C THR A 104 -15.10 -4.63 -4.23
N ALA A 105 -15.69 -5.77 -3.88
CA ALA A 105 -14.96 -6.89 -3.31
C ALA A 105 -13.95 -7.47 -4.32
N GLU A 106 -14.39 -7.71 -5.56
CA GLU A 106 -13.52 -8.17 -6.67
C GLU A 106 -12.37 -7.18 -6.93
N ALA A 107 -12.66 -5.88 -6.96
CA ALA A 107 -11.63 -4.85 -7.15
C ALA A 107 -10.62 -4.80 -5.98
N PHE A 108 -11.07 -5.03 -4.74
CA PHE A 108 -10.17 -5.11 -3.60
C PHE A 108 -9.30 -6.37 -3.62
N GLU A 109 -9.83 -7.52 -4.02
CA GLU A 109 -9.05 -8.75 -4.17
C GLU A 109 -7.97 -8.61 -5.25
N GLN A 110 -8.34 -8.02 -6.39
CA GLN A 110 -7.41 -7.71 -7.46
C GLN A 110 -6.31 -6.75 -6.98
N PHE A 111 -6.68 -5.70 -6.23
CA PHE A 111 -5.70 -4.77 -5.64
C PHE A 111 -4.71 -5.48 -4.72
N GLU A 112 -5.15 -6.38 -3.86
CA GLU A 112 -4.28 -7.11 -2.92
C GLU A 112 -3.28 -7.99 -3.67
N THR A 113 -3.75 -8.66 -4.73
CA THR A 113 -2.90 -9.49 -5.59
C THR A 113 -1.87 -8.63 -6.32
N ASP A 114 -2.31 -7.55 -6.97
CA ASP A 114 -1.43 -6.63 -7.68
C ASP A 114 -0.42 -5.96 -6.72
N TYR A 115 -0.84 -5.65 -5.49
CA TYR A 115 0.04 -5.09 -4.46
C TYR A 115 1.21 -6.01 -4.13
N LEU A 116 0.93 -7.30 -3.89
CA LEU A 116 1.98 -8.28 -3.57
C LEU A 116 2.94 -8.49 -4.74
N ILE A 117 2.41 -8.53 -5.96
CA ILE A 117 3.23 -8.65 -7.18
C ILE A 117 4.12 -7.41 -7.35
N ALA A 118 3.55 -6.20 -7.21
CA ALA A 118 4.28 -4.94 -7.33
C ALA A 118 5.36 -4.82 -6.25
N GLU A 119 5.04 -5.15 -4.98
CA GLU A 119 6.00 -5.10 -3.88
C GLU A 119 7.21 -6.00 -4.15
N ALA A 120 6.97 -7.24 -4.60
CA ALA A 120 8.03 -8.19 -4.92
C ALA A 120 8.85 -7.73 -6.15
N SER A 121 8.18 -7.34 -7.23
CA SER A 121 8.83 -6.96 -8.49
C SER A 121 9.67 -5.68 -8.34
N LEU A 122 9.10 -4.63 -7.75
CA LEU A 122 9.79 -3.37 -7.54
C LEU A 122 10.96 -3.52 -6.56
N TYR A 123 10.83 -4.38 -5.54
CA TYR A 123 11.94 -4.70 -4.65
C TYR A 123 13.09 -5.36 -5.41
N GLU A 124 12.79 -6.40 -6.21
CA GLU A 124 13.82 -7.09 -7.00
C GLU A 124 14.51 -6.15 -8.01
N GLN A 125 13.77 -5.23 -8.62
CA GLN A 125 14.35 -4.22 -9.52
C GLN A 125 15.22 -3.20 -8.77
N ALA A 126 14.80 -2.77 -7.57
CA ALA A 126 15.53 -1.80 -6.78
C ALA A 126 16.82 -2.36 -6.17
N ARG A 127 16.92 -3.69 -5.99
CA ARG A 127 18.09 -4.31 -5.35
C ARG A 127 19.37 -4.13 -6.18
N PRO A 128 20.53 -3.96 -5.52
CA PRO A 128 21.80 -3.99 -6.22
C PRO A 128 22.05 -5.40 -6.77
N LYS A 129 22.74 -5.50 -7.91
CA LYS A 129 23.05 -6.78 -8.56
C LYS A 129 24.46 -7.23 -8.17
N VAL A 130 24.63 -8.52 -7.89
CA VAL A 130 25.95 -9.12 -7.66
C VAL A 130 26.54 -9.60 -8.97
N HIS A 131 27.67 -9.05 -9.40
CA HIS A 131 28.46 -9.64 -10.48
C HIS A 131 29.16 -10.91 -9.99
N ARG A 132 29.16 -11.98 -10.82
CA ARG A 132 29.77 -13.28 -10.45
C ARG A 132 31.22 -13.16 -10.00
N ALA A 133 31.98 -12.23 -10.59
CA ALA A 133 33.38 -11.99 -10.25
C ALA A 133 33.58 -11.46 -8.82
N GLU A 134 32.60 -10.72 -8.28
CA GLU A 134 32.65 -10.06 -6.97
C GLU A 134 31.94 -10.86 -5.88
N ALA A 135 31.18 -11.90 -6.25
CA ALA A 135 30.36 -12.66 -5.31
C ALA A 135 31.18 -13.31 -4.18
N ALA A 136 32.38 -13.82 -4.50
CA ALA A 136 33.21 -14.50 -3.51
C ALA A 136 33.81 -13.52 -2.48
N SER A 137 34.38 -12.40 -2.94
CA SER A 137 34.92 -11.35 -2.06
C SER A 137 33.81 -10.70 -1.23
N ALA A 138 32.67 -10.40 -1.85
CA ALA A 138 31.53 -9.80 -1.15
C ALA A 138 30.98 -10.72 -0.04
N ARG A 139 30.98 -12.05 -0.24
CA ARG A 139 30.62 -13.00 0.82
C ARG A 139 31.59 -12.97 1.98
N MET A 140 32.90 -12.96 1.71
CA MET A 140 33.93 -12.89 2.76
C MET A 140 33.81 -11.58 3.56
N ASP A 141 33.62 -10.45 2.87
CA ASP A 141 33.43 -9.15 3.50
C ASP A 141 32.15 -9.10 4.34
N ALA A 142 31.04 -9.62 3.81
CA ALA A 142 29.78 -9.71 4.53
C ALA A 142 29.92 -10.58 5.79
N GLN A 143 30.55 -11.76 5.67
CA GLN A 143 30.80 -12.65 6.81
C GLN A 143 31.66 -11.98 7.88
N MET A 144 32.75 -11.31 7.49
CA MET A 144 33.62 -10.61 8.44
C MET A 144 32.85 -9.52 9.21
N LEU A 145 32.01 -8.76 8.53
CA LEU A 145 31.22 -7.68 9.14
C LEU A 145 30.11 -8.23 10.05
N LEU A 146 29.43 -9.30 9.64
CA LEU A 146 28.35 -9.93 10.41
C LEU A 146 28.88 -10.73 11.61
N ASP A 147 29.94 -11.52 11.44
CA ASP A 147 30.61 -12.21 12.55
C ASP A 147 31.17 -11.19 13.56
N GLY A 148 31.70 -10.07 13.08
CA GLY A 148 32.14 -8.97 13.93
C GLY A 148 30.99 -8.31 14.71
N ALA A 149 29.78 -8.27 14.14
CA ALA A 149 28.60 -7.73 14.81
C ALA A 149 28.02 -8.69 15.85
N LEU A 150 28.01 -9.99 15.56
CA LEU A 150 27.56 -11.04 16.48
C LEU A 150 28.42 -11.14 17.74
N ASN A 151 29.73 -10.89 17.59
CA ASN A 151 30.70 -11.03 18.68
C ASN A 151 30.97 -9.74 19.48
N ARG A 152 30.41 -8.58 19.08
CA ARG A 152 30.60 -7.32 19.81
C ARG A 152 29.46 -7.06 20.79
N GLU A 153 29.80 -6.88 22.06
CA GLU A 153 28.88 -6.31 23.05
C GLU A 153 28.56 -4.85 22.65
N GLY A 154 27.28 -4.57 22.35
CA GLY A 154 26.74 -3.22 22.20
C GLY A 154 26.43 -2.73 20.78
N ALA A 155 26.87 -3.41 19.71
CA ALA A 155 26.39 -3.12 18.36
C ALA A 155 25.18 -4.00 18.05
N SER A 156 23.99 -3.41 17.88
CA SER A 156 22.82 -4.23 17.50
C SER A 156 23.05 -4.79 16.08
N LEU A 157 22.97 -6.12 15.95
CA LEU A 157 23.06 -6.83 14.67
C LEU A 157 22.14 -6.19 13.62
N THR A 158 20.95 -5.77 14.02
CA THR A 158 19.97 -5.06 13.18
C THR A 158 20.53 -3.78 12.56
N GLN A 159 21.27 -2.95 13.31
CA GLN A 159 21.88 -1.72 12.76
C GLN A 159 22.97 -2.05 11.73
N VAL A 160 23.76 -3.09 11.97
CA VAL A 160 24.78 -3.53 11.01
C VAL A 160 24.11 -4.05 9.75
N LEU A 161 23.08 -4.89 9.89
CA LEU A 161 22.30 -5.40 8.77
C LEU A 161 21.68 -4.27 7.95
N GLN A 162 21.03 -3.27 8.60
CA GLN A 162 20.47 -2.10 7.90
C GLN A 162 21.53 -1.30 7.14
N ARG A 163 22.70 -1.08 7.76
CA ARG A 163 23.81 -0.38 7.10
C ARG A 163 24.32 -1.15 5.89
N LEU A 164 24.45 -2.47 6.01
CA LEU A 164 24.87 -3.32 4.90
C LEU A 164 23.83 -3.35 3.78
N ALA A 165 22.54 -3.46 4.10
CA ALA A 165 21.46 -3.44 3.12
C ALA A 165 21.36 -2.12 2.34
N ARG A 166 21.73 -0.99 2.96
CA ARG A 166 21.85 0.31 2.27
C ARG A 166 23.01 0.39 1.28
N ARG A 167 23.98 -0.51 1.34
CA ARG A 167 25.12 -0.49 0.41
C ARG A 167 24.64 -0.75 -1.01
N GLN A 168 25.19 0.00 -1.95
CA GLN A 168 24.87 -0.08 -3.37
C GLN A 168 25.83 -1.00 -4.15
N ASP A 169 26.45 -1.95 -3.45
CA ASP A 169 27.48 -2.85 -3.97
C ASP A 169 27.10 -4.34 -3.77
N ALA A 170 28.00 -5.23 -4.18
CA ALA A 170 27.81 -6.67 -4.08
C ALA A 170 27.53 -7.18 -2.64
N VAL A 171 28.02 -6.48 -1.60
CA VAL A 171 27.76 -6.84 -0.20
C VAL A 171 26.30 -6.51 0.15
N GLY A 172 25.82 -5.32 -0.21
CA GLY A 172 24.41 -4.95 0.01
C GLY A 172 23.44 -5.85 -0.76
N ALA A 173 23.82 -6.25 -1.97
CA ALA A 173 23.05 -7.20 -2.77
C ALA A 173 22.96 -8.61 -2.14
N LEU A 174 24.04 -9.09 -1.51
CA LEU A 174 24.04 -10.36 -0.77
C LEU A 174 23.20 -10.30 0.51
N VAL A 175 23.35 -9.23 1.29
CA VAL A 175 22.61 -9.06 2.56
C VAL A 175 21.11 -8.87 2.34
N SER A 176 20.71 -8.32 1.19
CA SER A 176 19.32 -8.23 0.76
C SER A 176 18.78 -9.50 0.08
N SER A 177 19.57 -10.58 0.00
CA SER A 177 19.19 -11.84 -0.65
C SER A 177 18.94 -12.98 0.33
N GLU A 178 18.50 -14.12 -0.19
CA GLU A 178 18.39 -15.37 0.58
C GLU A 178 19.70 -15.85 1.20
N TRP A 179 20.85 -15.38 0.69
CA TRP A 179 22.14 -15.69 1.31
C TRP A 179 22.20 -15.27 2.78
N LEU A 180 21.56 -14.14 3.16
CA LEU A 180 21.51 -13.72 4.56
C LEU A 180 20.76 -14.74 5.42
N THR A 181 19.66 -15.29 4.89
CA THR A 181 18.87 -16.34 5.54
C THR A 181 19.73 -17.54 5.83
N ASP A 182 20.41 -18.06 4.80
CA ASP A 182 21.26 -19.24 4.90
C ASP A 182 22.40 -19.01 5.90
N TYR A 183 23.03 -17.84 5.82
CA TYR A 183 24.09 -17.44 6.74
C TYR A 183 23.58 -17.38 8.18
N ALA A 184 22.43 -16.76 8.41
CA ALA A 184 21.90 -16.57 9.75
C ALA A 184 21.40 -17.87 10.39
N MET A 185 20.73 -18.73 9.61
CA MET A 185 20.35 -20.07 10.05
C MET A 185 21.58 -20.92 10.38
N ALA A 186 22.65 -20.85 9.58
CA ALA A 186 23.91 -21.55 9.86
C ALA A 186 24.60 -21.06 11.15
N ARG A 187 24.27 -19.85 11.63
CA ARG A 187 24.75 -19.29 12.91
C ARG A 187 23.76 -19.44 14.06
N GLY A 188 22.67 -20.18 13.85
CA GLY A 188 21.68 -20.46 14.89
C GLY A 188 20.83 -19.25 15.29
N MET A 189 20.68 -18.25 14.42
CA MET A 189 19.76 -17.15 14.67
C MET A 189 18.31 -17.64 14.64
N ASP A 190 17.49 -17.07 15.51
CA ASP A 190 16.06 -17.34 15.57
C ASP A 190 15.37 -16.90 14.25
N PRO A 191 14.64 -17.81 13.57
CA PRO A 191 13.88 -17.49 12.37
C PRO A 191 12.93 -16.29 12.54
N ASP A 192 12.28 -16.15 13.70
CA ASP A 192 11.31 -15.07 13.93
C ASP A 192 12.01 -13.69 13.97
N VAL A 193 13.22 -13.66 14.54
CA VAL A 193 14.06 -12.45 14.58
C VAL A 193 14.56 -12.09 13.17
N LEU A 194 14.86 -13.10 12.34
CA LEU A 194 15.26 -12.88 10.95
C LEU A 194 14.11 -12.34 10.10
N ASP A 195 12.90 -12.87 10.26
CA ASP A 195 11.72 -12.40 9.54
C ASP A 195 11.36 -10.96 9.91
N ALA A 196 11.40 -10.62 11.20
CA ALA A 196 11.24 -9.23 11.64
C ALA A 196 12.34 -8.31 11.06
N SER A 197 13.59 -8.79 11.02
CA SER A 197 14.72 -8.04 10.47
C SER A 197 14.62 -7.85 8.97
N ARG A 198 14.09 -8.83 8.21
CA ARG A 198 13.91 -8.76 6.76
C ARG A 198 13.06 -7.58 6.32
N VAL A 199 11.99 -7.25 7.05
CA VAL A 199 11.16 -6.07 6.77
C VAL A 199 11.99 -4.78 6.85
N LEU A 200 12.80 -4.64 7.91
CA LEU A 200 13.70 -3.51 8.09
C LEU A 200 14.82 -3.45 7.04
N LEU A 201 15.29 -4.61 6.59
CA LEU A 201 16.32 -4.71 5.56
C LEU A 201 15.81 -4.36 4.17
N ARG A 202 14.59 -4.80 3.83
CA ARG A 202 13.92 -4.40 2.59
C ARG A 202 13.78 -2.89 2.55
N GLN A 203 13.25 -2.29 3.62
CA GLN A 203 13.14 -0.84 3.75
C GLN A 203 14.50 -0.14 3.57
N ALA A 204 15.54 -0.60 4.26
CA ALA A 204 16.88 -0.03 4.17
C ALA A 204 17.49 -0.16 2.76
N ALA A 205 17.27 -1.28 2.08
CA ALA A 205 17.73 -1.50 0.70
C ALA A 205 17.01 -0.58 -0.29
N LEU A 206 15.69 -0.38 -0.13
CA LEU A 206 14.91 0.56 -0.94
C LEU A 206 15.37 2.00 -0.71
N GLU A 207 15.60 2.41 0.53
CA GLU A 207 16.14 3.74 0.85
C GLU A 207 17.50 3.96 0.20
N GLY A 208 18.42 2.99 0.29
CA GLY A 208 19.71 3.08 -0.38
C GLY A 208 19.57 3.13 -1.92
N ALA A 209 18.65 2.35 -2.49
CA ALA A 209 18.40 2.34 -3.93
C ALA A 209 17.82 3.67 -4.44
N ALA A 210 16.98 4.33 -3.65
CA ALA A 210 16.42 5.65 -3.95
C ALA A 210 17.49 6.77 -3.98
N GLU A 211 18.64 6.54 -3.34
CA GLU A 211 19.83 7.42 -3.33
C GLU A 211 20.90 6.97 -4.34
N SER A 212 20.65 5.90 -5.11
CA SER A 212 21.62 5.36 -6.05
C SER A 212 21.77 6.23 -7.31
N GLY A 213 22.85 6.02 -8.06
CA GLY A 213 23.07 6.67 -9.37
C GLY A 213 22.35 5.98 -10.54
N ASP A 214 21.63 4.89 -10.30
CA ASP A 214 20.93 4.10 -11.32
C ASP A 214 19.46 4.54 -11.38
N SER A 215 19.04 5.15 -12.50
CA SER A 215 17.70 5.72 -12.64
C SER A 215 16.58 4.71 -12.50
N ASP A 216 16.79 3.48 -12.96
CA ASP A 216 15.76 2.44 -12.98
C ASP A 216 15.57 1.91 -11.56
N ARG A 217 16.68 1.71 -10.84
CA ARG A 217 16.66 1.33 -9.42
C ARG A 217 16.03 2.43 -8.55
N VAL A 218 16.35 3.70 -8.81
CA VAL A 218 15.73 4.84 -8.12
C VAL A 218 14.22 4.86 -8.37
N ALA A 219 13.79 4.66 -9.61
CA ALA A 219 12.38 4.66 -9.98
C ALA A 219 11.61 3.52 -9.28
N ALA A 220 12.16 2.30 -9.33
CA ALA A 220 11.60 1.15 -8.65
C ALA A 220 11.53 1.37 -7.12
N ALA A 221 12.61 1.87 -6.52
CA ALA A 221 12.70 2.10 -5.09
C ALA A 221 11.70 3.15 -4.58
N ARG A 222 11.59 4.29 -5.26
CA ARG A 222 10.63 5.34 -4.88
C ARG A 222 9.20 4.85 -5.00
N THR A 223 8.90 4.08 -6.05
CA THR A 223 7.57 3.50 -6.25
C THR A 223 7.25 2.45 -5.20
N ALA A 224 8.20 1.57 -4.84
CA ALA A 224 8.03 0.61 -3.76
C ALA A 224 7.77 1.30 -2.40
N LEU A 225 8.53 2.36 -2.09
CA LEU A 225 8.34 3.13 -0.86
C LEU A 225 6.96 3.83 -0.83
N SER A 226 6.47 4.32 -1.97
CA SER A 226 5.17 4.98 -2.05
C SER A 226 3.98 4.01 -2.01
N LEU A 227 4.16 2.71 -2.27
CA LEU A 227 3.09 1.71 -2.17
C LEU A 227 2.38 1.74 -0.80
N ARG A 228 3.08 2.15 0.27
CA ARG A 228 2.47 2.34 1.59
C ARG A 228 1.32 3.36 1.57
N SER A 229 1.49 4.49 0.89
CA SER A 229 0.44 5.50 0.76
C SER A 229 -0.74 4.93 -0.04
N LEU A 230 -0.46 4.16 -1.10
CA LEU A 230 -1.51 3.46 -1.86
C LEU A 230 -2.27 2.41 -1.01
N ARG A 231 -1.58 1.71 -0.11
CA ARG A 231 -2.21 0.81 0.87
C ARG A 231 -3.12 1.57 1.84
N GLN A 232 -2.68 2.72 2.33
CA GLN A 232 -3.50 3.58 3.20
C GLN A 232 -4.73 4.11 2.48
N ALA A 233 -4.60 4.48 1.20
CA ALA A 233 -5.74 4.86 0.36
C ALA A 233 -6.75 3.72 0.25
N GLN A 234 -6.30 2.48 0.05
CA GLN A 234 -7.17 1.32 -0.03
C GLN A 234 -7.91 1.02 1.29
N ILE A 235 -7.24 1.15 2.45
CA ILE A 235 -7.87 0.99 3.76
C ILE A 235 -8.96 2.05 3.98
N ALA A 236 -8.68 3.30 3.61
CA ALA A 236 -9.65 4.38 3.66
C ALA A 236 -10.83 4.11 2.71
N ALA A 237 -10.56 3.66 1.47
CA ALA A 237 -11.60 3.30 0.51
C ALA A 237 -12.49 2.14 1.00
N ARG A 238 -11.93 1.11 1.66
CA ARG A 238 -12.72 0.04 2.29
C ARG A 238 -13.67 0.58 3.36
N SER A 239 -13.18 1.52 4.17
CA SER A 239 -13.98 2.18 5.20
C SER A 239 -15.10 3.02 4.58
N PHE A 240 -14.79 3.78 3.53
CA PHE A 240 -15.76 4.55 2.75
C PHE A 240 -16.86 3.65 2.17
N VAL A 241 -16.50 2.59 1.45
CA VAL A 241 -17.45 1.64 0.87
C VAL A 241 -18.38 1.06 1.93
N ARG A 242 -17.84 0.64 3.08
CA ARG A 242 -18.64 0.12 4.19
C ARG A 242 -19.65 1.14 4.70
N MET A 243 -19.26 2.40 4.83
CA MET A 243 -20.14 3.46 5.32
C MET A 243 -21.19 3.89 4.29
N SER A 244 -20.85 3.87 2.99
CA SER A 244 -21.72 4.27 1.89
C SER A 244 -22.74 3.18 1.51
N LEU A 245 -22.33 1.91 1.55
CA LEU A 245 -23.17 0.79 1.14
C LEU A 245 -23.94 0.11 2.29
N SER A 246 -23.68 0.49 3.55
CA SER A 246 -24.52 0.10 4.70
C SER A 246 -25.84 0.87 4.74
#